data_AF-A0A172TTN0-F1
#
_entry.id   AF-A0A172TTN0-F1
#
_cell.length_a   1.000
_cell.length_b   1.000
_cell.length_c   1.000
_cell.angle_alpha   90.00
_cell.angle_beta   90.00
_cell.angle_gamma   90.00
#
_symmetry.space_group_name_H-M   'P 1'
#
loop_
_entity.id
_entity.type
_entity.pdbx_description
1 polymer ?
#
loop_
_entity_poly.entity_id
_entity_poly.type
_entity_poly.pdbx_seq_one_letter_code
_entity_poly.pdbx_strand_id
1 'polypeptide(L)'
;MSQLPANVFQFVRANKWRILIVVATALIVIAVGFFQKKEDAVIEQKGVYVVGYITKYEVTTRGQIVYYQFKFKGQVYQSSKHITLGGNIVGNRYLVQVLPSNPQQCRLLANYQFYRQTNVKQPEDGWIEIPNEAHYHEL
;
A
#
# COMPACT_ATOMS: atom_id res chain seq x y z
N MET A 1 -28.99 -31.87 21.88
CA MET A 1 -27.72 -32.29 21.24
C MET A 1 -28.05 -32.88 19.87
N SER A 2 -27.78 -32.19 18.78
CA SER A 2 -27.96 -32.75 17.43
C SER A 2 -26.82 -33.71 17.12
N GLN A 3 -27.12 -34.98 16.88
CA GLN A 3 -26.11 -35.91 16.38
C GLN A 3 -25.87 -35.61 14.90
N LEU A 4 -24.59 -35.48 14.52
CA LEU A 4 -24.21 -35.34 13.12
C LEU A 4 -24.58 -36.61 12.35
N PRO A 5 -25.18 -36.49 11.16
CA PRO A 5 -25.64 -37.65 10.42
C PRO A 5 -24.43 -38.48 9.93
N ALA A 6 -24.56 -39.81 10.00
CA ALA A 6 -23.48 -40.78 9.76
C ALA A 6 -22.82 -40.65 8.36
N ASN A 7 -23.54 -40.08 7.40
CA ASN A 7 -23.05 -39.77 6.05
C ASN A 7 -21.89 -38.75 6.06
N VAL A 8 -21.83 -37.83 7.03
CA VAL A 8 -20.77 -36.82 7.14
C VAL A 8 -19.42 -37.47 7.45
N PHE A 9 -19.39 -38.44 8.37
CA PHE A 9 -18.14 -39.09 8.78
C PHE A 9 -17.52 -39.92 7.66
N GLN A 10 -18.33 -40.65 6.88
CA GLN A 10 -17.82 -41.41 5.74
C GLN A 10 -17.30 -40.51 4.64
N PHE A 11 -17.98 -39.40 4.37
CA PHE A 11 -17.54 -38.39 3.41
C PHE A 11 -16.19 -37.76 3.80
N VAL A 12 -16.03 -37.36 5.08
CA VAL A 12 -14.77 -36.78 5.58
C VAL A 12 -13.63 -37.78 5.47
N ARG A 13 -13.85 -39.06 5.80
CA ARG A 13 -12.82 -40.09 5.70
C ARG A 13 -12.39 -40.36 4.25
N ALA A 14 -13.35 -40.38 3.32
CA ALA A 14 -13.09 -40.57 1.89
C ALA A 14 -12.35 -39.36 1.27
N ASN A 15 -12.61 -38.14 1.76
CA ASN A 15 -12.08 -36.92 1.19
C ASN A 15 -11.03 -36.20 2.06
N LYS A 16 -10.48 -36.87 3.07
CA LYS A 16 -9.60 -36.26 4.10
C LYS A 16 -8.45 -35.42 3.52
N TRP A 17 -7.82 -35.90 2.46
CA TRP A 17 -6.71 -35.21 1.80
C TRP A 17 -7.15 -33.94 1.09
N ARG A 18 -8.33 -33.95 0.44
CA ARG A 18 -8.89 -32.77 -0.22
C ARG A 18 -9.27 -31.71 0.81
N ILE A 19 -9.88 -32.13 1.92
CA ILE A 19 -10.24 -31.23 3.03
C ILE A 19 -8.97 -30.58 3.61
N LEU A 20 -7.90 -31.37 3.86
CA LEU A 20 -6.64 -30.83 4.36
C LEU A 20 -6.02 -29.78 3.43
N ILE A 21 -6.01 -30.01 2.12
CA ILE A 21 -5.50 -29.05 1.15
C ILE A 21 -6.31 -27.75 1.20
N VAL A 22 -7.64 -27.83 1.19
CA VAL A 22 -8.51 -26.64 1.26
C VAL A 22 -8.26 -25.84 2.54
N VAL A 23 -8.15 -26.51 3.69
CA VAL A 23 -7.85 -25.85 4.97
C VAL A 23 -6.47 -25.19 4.95
N ALA A 24 -5.45 -25.88 4.44
CA ALA A 24 -4.09 -25.33 4.34
C ALA A 24 -4.05 -24.10 3.42
N THR A 25 -4.70 -24.14 2.26
CA THR A 25 -4.80 -23.00 1.34
C THR A 25 -5.52 -21.82 2.00
N ALA A 26 -6.63 -22.06 2.71
CA ALA A 26 -7.34 -21.01 3.43
C ALA A 26 -6.46 -20.34 4.50
N LEU A 27 -5.70 -21.13 5.26
CA LEU A 27 -4.77 -20.60 6.26
C LEU A 27 -3.66 -19.74 5.63
N ILE A 28 -3.12 -20.14 4.47
CA ILE A 28 -2.11 -19.35 3.74
C ILE A 28 -2.69 -18.00 3.31
N VAL A 29 -3.90 -17.98 2.74
CA VAL A 29 -4.56 -16.73 2.30
C VAL A 29 -4.78 -15.80 3.49
N ILE A 30 -5.24 -16.34 4.63
CA ILE A 30 -5.42 -15.56 5.87
C ILE A 30 -4.08 -15.00 6.35
N ALA A 31 -3.03 -15.82 6.40
CA ALA A 31 -1.70 -15.40 6.84
C ALA A 31 -1.15 -14.25 5.98
N VAL A 32 -1.23 -14.37 4.64
CA VAL A 32 -0.80 -13.31 3.70
C VAL A 32 -1.55 -12.00 3.96
N GLY A 33 -2.86 -12.06 4.20
CA GLY A 33 -3.65 -10.87 4.52
C GLY A 33 -3.22 -10.17 5.83
N PHE A 34 -2.83 -10.94 6.85
CA PHE A 34 -2.30 -10.39 8.11
C PHE A 34 -0.93 -9.71 7.93
N PHE A 35 -0.06 -10.23 7.07
CA PHE A 35 1.23 -9.61 6.78
C PHE A 35 1.05 -8.22 6.15
N GLN A 36 0.17 -8.07 5.15
CA GLN A 36 -0.08 -6.77 4.50
C GLN A 36 -0.59 -5.70 5.48
N LYS A 37 -1.54 -6.05 6.37
CA LYS A 37 -2.04 -5.11 7.38
C LYS A 37 -0.97 -4.64 8.36
N LYS A 38 -0.01 -5.51 8.71
CA LYS A 38 1.09 -5.13 9.61
C LYS A 38 2.03 -4.14 8.96
N GLU A 39 2.35 -4.30 7.67
CA GLU A 39 3.21 -3.36 6.96
C GLU A 39 2.61 -1.96 6.93
N ASP A 40 1.30 -1.88 6.64
CA ASP A 40 0.55 -0.62 6.62
C ASP A 40 0.55 0.10 7.98
N ALA A 41 0.33 -0.65 9.06
CA ALA A 41 0.36 -0.08 10.41
C ALA A 41 1.76 0.37 10.84
N VAL A 42 2.81 -0.34 10.40
CA VAL A 42 4.20 0.01 10.70
C VAL A 42 4.61 1.29 9.96
N ILE A 43 4.24 1.45 8.69
CA ILE A 43 4.46 2.69 7.93
C ILE A 43 3.72 3.85 8.59
N GLU A 44 2.49 3.64 9.05
CA GLU A 44 1.69 4.69 9.69
C GLU A 44 2.32 5.19 11.01
N GLN A 45 2.89 4.29 11.81
CA GLN A 45 3.49 4.64 13.11
C GLN A 45 4.93 5.14 13.03
N LYS A 46 5.72 4.66 12.08
CA LYS A 46 7.17 4.87 12.01
C LYS A 46 7.65 5.51 10.71
N GLY A 47 6.73 5.78 9.80
CA GLY A 47 7.04 6.36 8.51
C GLY A 47 7.43 7.83 8.65
N VAL A 48 8.34 8.24 7.78
CA VAL A 48 8.67 9.65 7.55
C VAL A 48 8.08 10.08 6.21
N TYR A 49 7.87 11.37 6.05
CA TYR A 49 7.28 11.93 4.83
C TYR A 49 8.37 12.46 3.91
N VAL A 50 8.19 12.24 2.61
CA VAL A 50 9.04 12.76 1.54
C VAL A 50 8.18 13.23 0.36
N VAL A 51 8.77 13.99 -0.55
CA VAL A 51 8.14 14.42 -1.79
C VAL A 51 8.30 13.33 -2.85
N GLY A 52 7.19 12.82 -3.35
CA GLY A 52 7.11 11.95 -4.51
C GLY A 52 6.65 12.70 -5.75
N TYR A 53 7.11 12.23 -6.91
CA TYR A 53 6.76 12.76 -8.23
C TYR A 53 6.08 11.67 -9.03
N ILE A 54 4.91 11.97 -9.59
CA ILE A 54 4.24 11.05 -10.51
C ILE A 54 5.01 11.02 -11.82
N THR A 55 5.49 9.84 -12.23
CA THR A 55 6.30 9.65 -13.44
C THR A 55 5.46 9.20 -14.63
N LYS A 56 4.48 8.34 -14.38
CA LYS A 56 3.50 7.88 -15.38
C LYS A 56 2.24 7.37 -14.68
N TYR A 57 1.19 7.16 -15.45
CA TYR A 57 0.01 6.42 -15.00
C TYR A 57 -0.51 5.52 -16.12
N GLU A 58 -1.15 4.43 -15.74
CA GLU A 58 -1.75 3.46 -16.65
C GLU A 58 -3.21 3.27 -16.27
N VAL A 59 -4.11 3.39 -17.24
CA VAL A 59 -5.54 3.11 -17.05
C VAL A 59 -5.79 1.63 -17.28
N THR A 60 -6.39 0.97 -16.32
CA THR A 60 -6.74 -0.46 -16.37
C THR A 60 -8.23 -0.65 -16.17
N THR A 61 -8.73 -1.87 -16.43
CA THR A 61 -10.13 -2.22 -16.13
C THR A 61 -10.50 -2.15 -14.65
N ARG A 62 -9.50 -2.10 -13.76
CA ARG A 62 -9.67 -2.02 -12.28
C ARG A 62 -9.37 -0.63 -11.72
N GLY A 63 -9.27 0.39 -12.57
CA GLY A 63 -8.91 1.76 -12.18
C GLY A 63 -7.54 2.17 -12.71
N GLN A 64 -6.94 3.19 -12.10
CA GLN A 64 -5.66 3.75 -12.53
C GLN A 64 -4.50 3.22 -11.67
N ILE A 65 -3.39 2.83 -12.31
CA ILE A 65 -2.12 2.56 -11.66
C ILE A 65 -1.26 3.80 -11.80
N VAL A 66 -0.91 4.42 -10.69
CA VAL A 66 -0.06 5.60 -10.63
C VAL A 66 1.34 5.17 -10.25
N TYR A 67 2.33 5.51 -11.08
CA TYR A 67 3.74 5.25 -10.82
C TYR A 67 4.40 6.53 -10.35
N TYR A 68 5.19 6.43 -9.29
CA TYR A 68 5.85 7.58 -8.70
C TYR A 68 7.27 7.23 -8.27
N GLN A 69 8.09 8.27 -8.19
CA GLN A 69 9.46 8.19 -7.68
C GLN A 69 9.68 9.21 -6.57
N PHE A 70 10.56 8.90 -5.63
CA PHE A 70 10.93 9.79 -4.54
C PHE A 70 12.39 9.61 -4.18
N LYS A 71 12.97 10.64 -3.56
CA LYS A 71 14.35 10.61 -3.06
C LYS A 71 14.36 10.53 -1.54
N PHE A 72 15.14 9.61 -0.99
CA PHE A 72 15.34 9.45 0.45
C PHE A 72 16.80 9.09 0.71
N LYS A 73 17.48 9.80 1.62
CA LYS A 73 18.91 9.58 1.95
C LYS A 73 19.83 9.46 0.73
N GLY A 74 19.69 10.40 -0.20
CA GLY A 74 20.50 10.42 -1.42
C GLY A 74 20.05 9.44 -2.52
N GLN A 75 19.25 8.42 -2.23
CA GLN A 75 18.84 7.38 -3.17
C GLN A 75 17.45 7.66 -3.76
N VAL A 76 17.24 7.23 -5.01
CA VAL A 76 15.94 7.33 -5.70
C VAL A 76 15.24 5.98 -5.67
N TYR A 77 13.98 6.00 -5.24
CA TYR A 77 13.11 4.84 -5.18
C TYR A 77 11.92 5.03 -6.12
N GLN A 78 11.36 3.92 -6.59
CA GLN A 78 10.19 3.89 -7.46
C GLN A 78 9.16 2.95 -6.86
N SER A 79 7.88 3.33 -6.98
CA SER A 79 6.75 2.51 -6.53
C SER A 79 5.51 2.81 -7.36
N SER A 80 4.46 2.05 -7.15
CA SER A 80 3.18 2.21 -7.83
C SER A 80 2.00 1.94 -6.91
N LYS A 81 0.88 2.62 -7.13
CA LYS A 81 -0.35 2.43 -6.36
C LYS A 81 -1.56 2.44 -7.27
N HIS A 82 -2.51 1.54 -7.02
CA HIS A 82 -3.84 1.62 -7.62
C HIS A 82 -4.63 2.74 -6.93
N ILE A 83 -4.87 3.84 -7.64
CA ILE A 83 -5.67 4.97 -7.16
C ILE A 83 -6.15 5.81 -8.34
N THR A 84 -7.38 6.29 -8.27
CA THR A 84 -7.93 7.25 -9.24
C THR A 84 -7.53 8.66 -8.83
N LEU A 85 -6.85 9.37 -9.72
CA LEU A 85 -6.54 10.79 -9.56
C LEU A 85 -7.17 11.57 -10.72
N GLY A 86 -7.64 12.79 -10.45
CA GLY A 86 -8.23 13.65 -11.48
C GLY A 86 -7.18 14.33 -12.37
N GLY A 87 -7.48 14.43 -13.67
CA GLY A 87 -6.76 15.32 -14.60
C GLY A 87 -5.35 14.87 -15.01
N ASN A 88 -4.53 15.83 -15.46
CA ASN A 88 -3.13 15.59 -15.85
C ASN A 88 -2.23 15.56 -14.60
N ILE A 89 -1.94 14.35 -14.12
CA ILE A 89 -1.23 14.12 -12.86
C ILE A 89 0.28 13.95 -13.02
N VAL A 90 0.78 13.75 -14.24
CA VAL A 90 2.22 13.49 -14.46
C VAL A 90 3.03 14.74 -14.12
N GLY A 91 4.11 14.55 -13.35
CA GLY A 91 4.93 15.63 -12.82
C GLY A 91 4.36 16.32 -11.57
N ASN A 92 3.13 15.99 -11.15
CA ASN A 92 2.61 16.49 -9.88
C ASN A 92 3.37 15.88 -8.71
N ARG A 93 3.42 16.65 -7.62
CA ARG A 93 4.15 16.31 -6.40
C ARG A 93 3.17 15.96 -5.30
N TYR A 94 3.37 14.80 -4.69
CA TYR A 94 2.54 14.31 -3.59
C TYR A 94 3.40 13.93 -2.41
N LEU A 95 2.78 13.89 -1.23
CA LEU A 95 3.43 13.35 -0.06
C LEU A 95 3.50 11.82 -0.17
N VAL A 96 4.67 11.27 0.11
CA VAL A 96 4.90 9.83 0.22
C VAL A 96 5.36 9.56 1.64
N GLN A 97 4.68 8.64 2.32
CA GLN A 97 5.12 8.12 3.61
C GLN A 97 6.02 6.92 3.36
N VAL A 98 7.22 6.90 3.94
CA VAL A 98 8.27 5.92 3.70
C VAL A 98 8.73 5.35 5.03
N LEU A 99 8.90 4.02 5.12
CA LEU A 99 9.51 3.40 6.29
C LEU A 99 11.04 3.56 6.24
N PRO A 100 11.70 4.26 7.19
CA PRO A 100 13.14 4.52 7.12
C PRO A 100 14.02 3.27 7.09
N SER A 101 13.58 2.18 7.73
CA SER A 101 14.29 0.90 7.75
C SER A 101 14.16 0.10 6.45
N ASN A 102 13.14 0.38 5.63
CA ASN A 102 12.93 -0.25 4.33
C ASN A 102 12.19 0.71 3.39
N PRO A 103 12.91 1.56 2.64
CA PRO A 103 12.26 2.59 1.83
C PRO A 103 11.40 2.08 0.68
N GLN A 104 11.50 0.81 0.30
CA GLN A 104 10.59 0.20 -0.68
C GLN A 104 9.17 0.06 -0.13
N GLN A 105 9.02 -0.06 1.20
CA GLN A 105 7.73 -0.01 1.88
C GLN A 105 7.33 1.46 2.06
N CYS A 106 6.48 1.90 1.14
CA CYS A 106 6.03 3.28 1.05
C CYS A 106 4.54 3.37 0.70
N ARG A 107 3.95 4.52 0.99
CA ARG A 107 2.54 4.82 0.74
C ARG A 107 2.42 6.20 0.12
N LEU A 108 1.88 6.28 -1.09
CA LEU A 108 1.43 7.54 -1.69
C LEU A 108 0.20 8.07 -0.96
N LEU A 109 0.27 9.32 -0.51
CA LEU A 109 -0.83 10.04 0.14
C LEU A 109 -1.49 10.96 -0.88
N ALA A 110 -2.44 10.41 -1.63
CA ALA A 110 -3.08 11.10 -2.74
C ALA A 110 -3.87 12.35 -2.36
N ASN A 111 -4.32 12.45 -1.11
CA ASN A 111 -5.00 13.63 -0.61
C ASN A 111 -4.02 14.77 -0.30
N TYR A 112 -2.70 14.51 -0.27
CA TYR A 112 -1.69 15.51 0.09
C TYR A 112 -0.84 15.88 -1.12
N GLN A 113 -1.25 16.93 -1.82
CA GLN A 113 -0.57 17.44 -3.00
C GLN A 113 0.21 18.72 -2.66
N PHE A 114 1.39 18.88 -3.26
CA PHE A 114 2.12 20.14 -3.25
C PHE A 114 1.80 20.93 -4.52
N TYR A 115 1.56 22.24 -4.37
CA TYR A 115 1.45 23.14 -5.53
C TYR A 115 2.75 23.16 -6.33
N ARG A 116 2.68 23.27 -7.67
CA ARG A 116 3.89 23.23 -8.54
C ARG A 116 4.94 24.29 -8.19
N GLN A 117 4.53 25.44 -7.65
CA GLN A 117 5.41 26.57 -7.37
C GLN A 117 6.07 26.50 -5.99
N THR A 118 5.64 25.61 -5.10
CA THR A 118 6.21 25.57 -3.75
C THR A 118 7.63 25.04 -3.78
N ASN A 119 8.61 25.85 -3.38
CA ASN A 119 9.98 25.41 -3.24
C ASN A 119 10.18 24.77 -1.86
N VAL A 120 9.69 23.54 -1.71
CA VAL A 120 9.78 22.80 -0.44
C VAL A 120 11.18 22.21 -0.31
N LYS A 121 11.92 22.64 0.71
CA LYS A 121 13.23 22.07 1.04
C LYS A 121 13.04 20.79 1.85
N GLN A 122 13.03 19.65 1.17
CA GLN A 122 12.93 18.34 1.82
C GLN A 122 14.21 18.01 2.63
N PRO A 123 14.09 17.65 3.92
CA PRO A 123 15.20 17.08 4.70
C PRO A 123 15.67 15.75 4.11
N GLU A 124 16.96 15.43 4.28
CA GLU A 124 17.51 14.15 3.79
C GLU A 124 16.85 12.93 4.46
N ASP A 125 16.55 13.05 5.75
CA ASP A 125 15.85 12.05 6.56
C ASP A 125 14.31 12.12 6.46
N GLY A 126 13.77 12.99 5.60
CA GLY A 126 12.34 13.26 5.51
C GLY A 126 11.77 14.04 6.70
N TRP A 127 10.47 14.28 6.68
CA TRP A 127 9.76 14.92 7.80
C TRP A 127 9.16 13.86 8.73
N ILE A 128 9.21 14.11 10.04
CA ILE A 128 8.53 13.27 11.03
C ILE A 128 7.01 13.52 10.99
N GLU A 129 6.61 14.75 10.67
CA GLU A 129 5.22 15.18 10.60
C GLU A 129 4.89 15.66 9.18
N ILE A 130 3.60 15.78 8.88
CA ILE A 130 3.15 16.29 7.58
C ILE A 130 3.56 17.77 7.47
N PRO A 131 4.29 18.17 6.42
CA PRO A 131 4.69 19.57 6.24
C PRO A 131 3.46 20.45 5.96
N ASN A 132 3.44 21.67 6.52
CA ASN A 132 2.32 22.61 6.38
C ASN A 132 2.05 23.03 4.92
N GLU A 133 3.06 22.91 4.07
CA GLU A 133 2.98 23.19 2.64
C GLU A 133 2.25 22.09 1.83
N ALA A 134 2.00 20.93 2.43
CA ALA A 134 1.19 19.88 1.82
C ALA A 134 -0.29 20.22 2.02
N HIS A 135 -1.01 20.38 0.92
CA HIS A 135 -2.42 20.72 0.96
C HIS A 135 -3.26 19.44 0.92
N TYR A 136 -4.16 19.33 1.90
CA TYR A 136 -5.17 18.30 1.89
C TYR A 136 -6.26 18.63 0.85
N HIS A 137 -6.53 17.69 -0.04
CA HIS A 137 -7.63 17.73 -0.98
C HIS A 137 -8.58 16.55 -0.68
N GLU A 138 -9.87 16.84 -0.62
CA GLU A 138 -10.89 15.81 -0.67
C GLU A 138 -10.92 15.25 -2.10
N LEU A 139 -10.64 13.95 -2.24
CA LEU A 139 -10.66 13.21 -3.51
C LEU A 139 -12.06 12.69 -3.83
#